data_AF-A0A938QHF3-F1
#
_entry.id   AF-A0A938QHF3-F1
#
_cell.length_a   1.000
_cell.length_b   1.000
_cell.length_c   1.000
_cell.angle_alpha   90.00
_cell.angle_beta   90.00
_cell.angle_gamma   90.00
#
_symmetry.space_group_name_H-M   'P 1'
#
loop_
_entity.id
_entity.type
_entity.pdbx_description
1 polymer ?
#
loop_
_entity_poly.entity_id
_entity_poly.type
_entity_poly.pdbx_seq_one_letter_code
_entity_poly.pdbx_strand_id
1 'polypeptide(L)' 'MLDWSSCPVVEREPDRVSGAWLFRGTRVPVKALFENLESIAPGDFVEVDF' A
#
# COMPACT_ATOMS: atom_id res chain seq x y z
N MET A 1 -4.08 12.28 -1.39
CA MET A 1 -3.95 10.88 -1.85
C MET A 1 -2.65 10.82 -2.65
N LEU A 2 -1.70 9.97 -2.28
CA LEU A 2 -0.45 9.80 -3.02
C LEU A 2 -0.77 9.30 -4.44
N ASP A 3 -0.13 9.90 -5.44
CA ASP A 3 -0.17 9.41 -6.81
C ASP A 3 0.93 8.36 -6.99
N TRP A 4 0.53 7.14 -7.32
CA TRP A 4 1.43 6.01 -7.53
C TRP A 4 1.55 5.62 -9.01
N SER A 5 1.15 6.52 -9.92
CA SER A 5 1.14 6.28 -11.37
C SER A 5 2.49 5.84 -11.96
N SER A 6 3.62 6.24 -11.35
CA SER A 6 4.97 5.85 -11.74
C SER A 6 5.47 4.55 -11.11
N CYS A 7 4.71 3.94 -10.20
CA CYS A 7 5.12 2.77 -9.44
C CYS A 7 4.63 1.48 -10.13
N PRO A 8 5.53 0.62 -10.64
CA PRO A 8 5.14 -0.54 -11.45
C PRO A 8 4.45 -1.65 -10.63
N VAL A 9 4.65 -1.69 -9.31
CA VAL A 9 4.14 -2.75 -8.44
C VAL A 9 2.71 -2.52 -7.94
N VAL A 10 2.10 -1.39 -8.31
CA VAL A 10 0.71 -1.07 -7.98
C VAL A 10 -0.10 -0.76 -9.22
N GLU A 11 -1.41 -0.93 -9.12
CA GLU A 11 -2.37 -0.67 -10.18
C GLU A 11 -3.62 0.03 -9.62
N ARG A 12 -4.34 0.73 -10.50
CA ARG A 12 -5.61 1.39 -10.15
C ARG A 12 -6.58 1.22 -11.30
N GLU A 13 -7.71 0.59 -11.01
CA GLU A 13 -8.83 0.44 -11.93
C GLU A 13 -10.08 1.06 -11.28
N PRO A 14 -10.82 1.95 -11.97
CA PRO A 14 -11.98 2.63 -11.40
C PRO A 14 -13.03 1.68 -10.80
N ASP A 15 -13.22 0.53 -11.43
CA ASP A 15 -14.26 -0.45 -11.06
C ASP A 15 -13.80 -1.45 -9.99
N ARG A 16 -12.51 -1.45 -9.61
CA ARG A 16 -11.97 -2.34 -8.57
C ARG A 16 -11.80 -1.60 -7.26
N VAL A 17 -12.43 -2.12 -6.21
CA VAL A 17 -12.29 -1.63 -4.82
C VAL A 17 -12.49 -0.10 -4.75
N SER A 18 -13.52 0.40 -5.43
CA SER A 18 -13.88 1.82 -5.49
C SER A 18 -12.76 2.73 -6.01
N GLY A 19 -11.93 2.24 -6.93
CA GLY A 19 -10.84 3.01 -7.54
C GLY A 19 -9.65 3.23 -6.63
N ALA A 20 -9.44 2.37 -5.63
CA ALA A 20 -8.25 2.40 -4.78
C ALA A 20 -6.98 1.97 -5.54
N TRP A 21 -5.82 2.40 -5.03
CA TRP A 21 -4.54 1.83 -5.43
C TRP A 21 -4.38 0.45 -4.80
N LEU A 22 -4.07 -0.56 -5.62
CA LEU A 22 -3.92 -1.96 -5.23
C LEU A 22 -2.50 -2.45 -5.54
N PHE A 23 -2.02 -3.46 -4.82
CA PHE A 23 -0.85 -4.21 -5.29
C PHE A 23 -1.21 -5.00 -6.54
N ARG A 24 -0.35 -4.90 -7.57
CA ARG A 24 -0.58 -5.53 -8.87
C ARG A 24 -0.91 -7.01 -8.72
N GLY A 25 -2.01 -7.43 -9.34
CA GLY A 25 -2.45 -8.84 -9.30
C GLY A 25 -3.17 -9.24 -8.02
N THR A 26 -3.48 -8.30 -7.12
CA THR A 26 -4.20 -8.57 -5.87
C THR A 26 -5.44 -7.68 -5.73
N ARG A 27 -6.30 -7.98 -4.74
CA ARG A 27 -7.36 -7.06 -4.29
C ARG A 27 -6.96 -6.29 -3.03
N VAL A 28 -5.67 -6.32 -2.66
CA VAL A 28 -5.15 -5.70 -1.43
C VAL A 28 -4.86 -4.22 -1.70
N PRO A 29 -5.54 -3.29 -1.02
CA PRO A 29 -5.26 -1.87 -1.16
C PRO A 29 -3.89 -1.50 -0.57
N VAL A 30 -3.17 -0.56 -1.20
CA VAL A 30 -1.90 -0.03 -0.67
C VAL A 30 -2.06 0.53 0.75
N LYS A 31 -3.22 1.12 1.05
CA LYS A 31 -3.54 1.62 2.40
C LYS A 31 -3.51 0.53 3.48
N ALA A 32 -3.72 -0.74 3.13
CA ALA A 32 -3.71 -1.84 4.09
C ALA A 32 -2.34 -2.06 4.75
N LEU A 33 -1.24 -1.61 4.12
CA LEU A 33 0.08 -1.57 4.78
C LEU A 33 0.08 -0.67 6.01
N PHE A 34 -0.65 0.45 5.94
CA PHE A 34 -0.64 1.50 6.94
C PHE A 34 -1.75 1.34 7.99
N GLU A 35 -2.79 0.55 7.70
CA GLU A 35 -3.91 0.31 8.62
C GLU A 35 -3.46 -0.34 9.95
N ASN A 36 -2.30 -1.00 10.00
CA ASN A 36 -1.73 -1.56 11.24
C ASN A 36 -0.54 -0.75 11.81
N LEU A 37 -0.10 0.30 11.11
CA LEU A 37 1.03 1.12 11.54
C LEU A 37 0.64 2.15 12.61
N GLU A 38 -0.65 2.33 12.90
CA GLU A 38 -1.12 3.28 13.94
C GLU A 38 -0.64 2.92 15.36
N SER A 39 -0.22 1.68 15.62
CA SER A 39 0.36 1.29 16.90
C SER A 39 1.89 1.26 16.92
N ILE A 40 2.56 1.61 15.81
CA ILE A 40 4.01 1.48 15.67
C ILE A 40 4.64 2.84 15.95
N ALA A 41 5.51 2.92 16.96
CA ALA A 41 6.26 4.13 17.23
C ALA A 41 7.35 4.30 16.15
N PRO A 42 7.70 5.52 15.74
CA PRO A 42 8.76 5.77 14.75
C PRO A 42 10.13 5.15 15.06
N GLY A 43 10.36 4.69 16.29
CA GLY A 43 11.59 4.00 16.71
C GLY A 43 11.55 2.47 16.60
N ASP A 44 10.39 1.88 16.26
CA ASP A 44 10.22 0.41 16.24
C ASP A 44 10.49 -0.21 14.86
N PHE A 45 10.89 0.60 13.87
CA PHE A 45 11.31 0.11 12.57
C PHE A 45 12.70 -0.51 12.68
N VAL A 46 12.76 -1.84 12.58
CA VAL A 46 14.01 -2.59 12.48
C VAL A 46 14.22 -2.98 11.02
N GLU A 47 15.40 -2.70 10.49
CA GLU A 47 15.82 -3.18 9.17
C GLU A 47 15.87 -4.72 9.22
N VAL A 48 15.02 -5.35 8.41
CA VAL A 48 15.01 -6.80 8.21
C VAL A 48 15.76 -7.08 6.91
N ASP A 49 17.03 -7.42 7.04
CA ASP A 49 17.84 -7.93 5.92
C ASP A 49 17.38 -9.34 5.56
N PHE A 50 17.06 -9.56 4.28
CA PHE A 50 16.74 -10.86 3.69
C PHE A 50 17.93 -11.41 2.91
#